data_AF-A0A4V3A3H1-F1
#
_entry.id   AF-A0A4V3A3H1-F1
#
_cell.length_a   1.000
_cell.length_b   1.000
_cell.length_c   1.000
_cell.angle_alpha   90.00
_cell.angle_beta   90.00
_cell.angle_gamma   90.00
#
_symmetry.space_group_name_H-M   'P 1'
#
loop_
_entity.id
_entity.type
_entity.pdbx_description
1 polymer ?
#
loop_
_entity_poly.entity_id
_entity_poly.type
_entity_poly.pdbx_seq_one_letter_code
_entity_poly.pdbx_strand_id
1 'polypeptide(L)'
;MTNPELIKLVQSIERDYGTVNCKEAANDSRLKYMHSMYPSESKQPEVARNKTKMKQAQHLLDTLNEPKYKIAKMVHVNSNTFSQLCSSGLLDDELWLAHRQHRFQYRYYRGDKLIAKGTIKQIANKTGKTERQIRYCQLSTYRKYAHAEKYQLIRVRS
;
A
#
# COMPACT_ATOMS: atom_id res chain seq x y z
N MET A 1 22.09 7.59 24.87
CA MET A 1 22.74 8.86 24.46
C MET A 1 22.07 9.32 23.18
N THR A 2 21.45 10.50 23.19
CA THR A 2 20.68 11.03 22.06
C THR A 2 21.64 11.54 20.98
N ASN A 3 21.45 11.15 19.72
CA ASN A 3 22.35 11.48 18.62
C ASN A 3 22.38 13.01 18.36
N PRO A 4 23.55 13.67 18.44
CA PRO A 4 23.67 15.12 18.30
C PRO A 4 23.29 15.67 16.93
N GLU A 5 23.34 14.86 15.86
CA GLU A 5 22.92 15.31 14.52
C GLU A 5 21.40 15.41 14.40
N LEU A 6 20.68 14.52 15.08
CA LEU A 6 19.21 14.53 15.16
C LEU A 6 18.70 15.79 15.87
N ILE A 7 19.44 16.27 16.87
CA ILE A 7 19.10 17.50 17.61
C ILE A 7 19.16 18.73 16.69
N LYS A 8 20.21 18.83 15.86
CA LYS A 8 20.36 19.95 14.91
C LYS A 8 19.27 19.97 13.84
N LEU A 9 18.91 18.79 13.33
CA LEU A 9 17.84 18.63 12.34
C LEU A 9 16.48 19.07 12.89
N VAL A 10 16.15 18.67 14.13
CA VAL A 10 14.89 19.05 14.78
C VAL A 10 14.85 20.58 15.00
N GLN A 11 15.95 21.18 15.46
CA GLN A 11 16.04 22.62 15.66
C GLN A 11 15.91 23.43 14.36
N SER A 12 16.41 22.93 13.22
CA SER A 12 16.21 23.61 11.93
C SER A 12 14.76 23.53 11.47
N ILE A 13 14.10 22.39 11.66
CA ILE A 13 12.69 22.21 11.27
C ILE A 13 11.78 23.07 12.16
N GLU A 14 12.04 23.14 13.47
CA GLU A 14 11.28 24.00 14.39
C GLU A 14 11.45 25.50 14.07
N ARG A 15 12.61 25.90 13.56
CA ARG A 15 12.86 27.27 13.08
C ARG A 15 12.04 27.59 11.83
N ASP A 16 11.96 26.66 10.90
CA ASP A 16 11.32 26.88 9.58
C ASP A 16 9.80 26.81 9.65
N TYR A 17 9.23 26.04 10.59
CA TYR A 17 7.79 25.73 10.63
C TYR A 17 7.09 26.09 11.95
N GLY A 18 7.81 26.68 12.90
CA GLY A 18 7.32 27.06 14.22
C GLY A 18 7.36 25.91 15.24
N THR A 19 7.58 26.27 16.51
CA THR A 19 7.66 25.33 17.62
C THR A 19 6.29 24.75 17.96
N VAL A 20 6.14 23.44 17.80
CA VAL A 20 4.95 22.73 18.28
C VAL A 20 5.05 22.61 19.80
N ASN A 21 4.15 23.26 20.53
CA ASN A 21 3.98 23.17 21.99
C ASN A 21 3.49 21.78 22.45
N CYS A 22 4.05 20.69 21.93
CA CYS A 22 3.88 19.36 22.50
C CYS A 22 4.96 19.18 23.57
N LYS A 23 4.56 19.22 24.84
CA LYS A 23 5.45 19.15 26.01
C LYS A 23 6.36 17.91 26.06
N GLU A 24 6.18 16.93 25.19
CA GLU A 24 7.09 15.82 24.95
C GLU A 24 7.04 15.39 23.48
N ALA A 25 8.18 15.43 22.77
CA ALA A 25 8.29 14.96 21.38
C ALA A 25 7.84 13.49 21.22
N ALA A 26 7.90 12.70 22.29
CA ALA A 26 7.42 11.32 22.33
C ALA A 26 5.90 11.18 22.09
N ASN A 27 5.13 12.26 22.27
CA ASN A 27 3.68 12.23 22.18
C ASN A 27 3.07 12.82 20.89
N ASP A 28 3.90 13.40 20.00
CA ASP A 28 3.43 13.89 18.69
C ASP A 28 2.91 12.71 17.84
N SER A 29 1.67 12.81 17.38
CA SER A 29 1.00 11.77 16.59
C SER A 29 1.69 11.52 15.24
N ARG A 30 2.33 12.54 14.65
CA ARG A 30 3.10 12.42 13.40
C ARG A 30 4.40 11.68 13.64
N LEU A 31 5.10 11.96 14.76
CA LEU A 31 6.30 11.21 15.13
C LEU A 31 5.97 9.76 15.51
N LYS A 32 4.86 9.51 16.20
CA LYS A 32 4.34 8.15 16.44
C LYS A 32 4.06 7.40 15.13
N TYR A 33 3.44 8.08 14.17
CA TYR A 33 3.20 7.52 12.84
C TYR A 33 4.52 7.20 12.11
N MET A 34 5.47 8.14 12.07
CA MET A 34 6.78 7.91 11.46
C MET A 34 7.57 6.79 12.15
N HIS A 35 7.55 6.71 13.48
CA HIS A 35 8.17 5.60 14.22
C HIS A 35 7.49 4.25 13.99
N SER A 36 6.19 4.23 13.75
CA SER A 36 5.48 3.01 13.37
C SER A 36 5.83 2.55 11.96
N MET A 37 6.08 3.50 11.05
CA MET A 37 6.54 3.22 9.69
C MET A 37 8.00 2.79 9.69
N TYR A 38 8.86 3.40 10.51
CA TYR A 38 10.31 3.11 10.57
C TYR A 38 10.71 2.68 11.98
N PRO A 39 10.39 1.43 12.39
CA PRO A 39 10.73 0.94 13.71
C PRO A 39 12.26 0.92 13.90
N SER A 40 12.70 1.31 15.09
CA SER A 40 14.12 1.21 15.48
C SER A 40 14.60 -0.24 15.37
N GLU A 41 15.88 -0.46 15.06
CA GLU A 41 16.47 -1.80 14.85
C GLU A 41 16.19 -2.79 15.99
N SER A 42 16.08 -2.27 17.22
CA SER A 42 15.73 -3.04 18.43
C SER A 42 14.34 -3.68 18.38
N LYS A 43 13.39 -3.10 17.63
CA LYS A 43 11.99 -3.54 17.50
C LYS A 43 11.68 -4.20 16.16
N GLN A 44 12.66 -4.28 15.25
CA GLN A 44 12.47 -4.91 13.96
C GLN A 44 12.38 -6.44 14.09
N PRO A 45 11.63 -7.12 13.20
CA PRO A 45 11.63 -8.58 13.13
C PRO A 45 13.06 -9.11 12.93
N GLU A 46 13.41 -10.26 13.50
CA GLU A 46 14.76 -10.84 13.35
C GLU A 46 15.20 -10.99 11.89
N VAL A 47 14.24 -11.27 11.00
CA VAL A 47 14.47 -11.36 9.55
C VAL A 47 15.04 -10.06 8.96
N ALA A 48 14.62 -8.89 9.47
CA ALA A 48 15.13 -7.59 9.02
C ALA A 48 16.62 -7.39 9.37
N ARG A 49 17.09 -8.03 10.45
CA ARG A 49 18.51 -8.00 10.85
C ARG A 49 19.38 -8.84 9.91
N ASN A 50 18.80 -9.82 9.21
CA ASN A 50 19.51 -10.62 8.22
C ASN A 50 19.59 -9.89 6.86
N LYS A 51 20.65 -9.10 6.68
CA LYS A 51 20.89 -8.29 5.47
C LYS A 51 20.85 -9.11 4.17
N THR A 52 21.39 -10.33 4.16
CA THR A 52 21.40 -11.19 2.97
C THR A 52 19.99 -11.59 2.58
N LYS A 53 19.18 -11.99 3.56
CA LYS A 53 17.77 -12.37 3.36
C LYS A 53 16.92 -11.20 2.90
N MET A 54 17.16 -10.00 3.45
CA MET A 54 16.49 -8.76 3.02
C MET A 54 16.85 -8.38 1.58
N LYS A 55 18.13 -8.48 1.18
CA LYS A 55 18.54 -8.26 -0.22
C LYS A 55 17.89 -9.25 -1.17
N GLN A 56 17.83 -10.53 -0.79
CA GLN A 56 17.15 -11.54 -1.60
C GLN A 56 15.66 -11.26 -1.72
N ALA A 57 14.98 -10.92 -0.61
CA ALA A 57 13.57 -10.57 -0.60
C ALA A 57 13.27 -9.36 -1.49
N GLN A 58 14.10 -8.31 -1.42
CA GLN A 58 13.97 -7.13 -2.27
C GLN A 58 14.17 -7.49 -3.74
N HIS A 59 15.22 -8.23 -4.07
CA HIS A 59 15.47 -8.66 -5.45
C HIS A 59 14.29 -9.45 -6.04
N LEU A 60 13.67 -10.34 -5.25
CA LEU A 60 12.48 -11.07 -5.69
C LEU A 60 11.24 -10.18 -5.82
N LEU A 61 11.08 -9.15 -4.99
CA LEU A 61 10.01 -8.15 -5.13
C LEU A 61 10.15 -7.35 -6.43
N ASP A 62 11.37 -6.97 -6.77
CA ASP A 62 11.67 -6.15 -7.96
C ASP A 62 11.57 -6.96 -9.25
N THR A 63 11.92 -8.25 -9.22
CA THR A 63 12.01 -9.10 -10.41
C THR A 63 10.80 -9.99 -10.63
N LEU A 64 10.21 -10.56 -9.58
CA LEU A 64 9.11 -11.51 -9.72
C LEU A 64 7.76 -10.80 -9.69
N ASN A 65 6.97 -11.07 -10.73
CA ASN A 65 5.55 -10.69 -10.72
C ASN A 65 4.68 -11.70 -9.93
N GLU A 66 5.18 -12.26 -8.82
CA GLU A 66 4.49 -13.26 -8.00
C GLU A 66 3.84 -12.64 -6.75
N PRO A 67 2.79 -13.24 -6.15
CA PRO A 67 2.16 -12.66 -4.97
C PRO A 67 3.13 -12.59 -3.79
N LYS A 68 3.02 -11.56 -2.94
CA LYS A 68 3.87 -11.41 -1.74
C LYS A 68 3.94 -12.68 -0.89
N TYR A 69 2.84 -13.42 -0.74
CA TYR A 69 2.84 -14.68 0.00
C TYR A 69 3.73 -15.77 -0.65
N LYS A 70 3.84 -15.81 -1.98
CA LYS A 70 4.74 -16.73 -2.68
C LYS A 70 6.19 -16.29 -2.55
N ILE A 71 6.45 -15.00 -2.71
CA ILE A 71 7.79 -14.41 -2.51
C ILE A 71 8.27 -14.70 -1.08
N ALA A 72 7.40 -14.46 -0.08
CA ALA A 72 7.66 -14.77 1.32
C ALA A 72 8.04 -16.25 1.53
N LYS A 73 7.34 -17.17 0.88
CA LYS A 73 7.67 -18.60 0.91
C LYS A 73 9.05 -18.91 0.32
N MET A 74 9.43 -18.27 -0.79
CA MET A 74 10.73 -18.47 -1.45
C MET A 74 11.91 -18.00 -0.60
N VAL A 75 11.70 -16.97 0.21
CA VAL A 75 12.71 -16.50 1.18
C VAL A 75 12.52 -17.10 2.57
N HIS A 76 11.67 -18.11 2.74
CA HIS A 76 11.41 -18.75 4.04
C HIS A 76 11.06 -17.73 5.14
N VAL A 77 10.09 -16.86 4.85
CA VAL A 77 9.53 -15.86 5.78
C VAL A 77 8.01 -16.05 5.83
N ASN A 78 7.44 -15.90 7.03
CA ASN A 78 5.99 -15.92 7.20
C ASN A 78 5.33 -14.78 6.38
N SER A 79 4.22 -15.06 5.70
CA SER A 79 3.53 -14.07 4.86
C SER A 79 3.08 -12.82 5.63
N ASN A 80 2.71 -12.95 6.91
CA ASN A 80 2.32 -11.81 7.73
C ASN A 80 3.53 -10.94 8.06
N THR A 81 4.64 -11.56 8.46
CA THR A 81 5.92 -10.86 8.69
C THR A 81 6.42 -10.18 7.43
N PHE A 82 6.36 -10.85 6.28
CA PHE A 82 6.74 -10.24 5.00
C PHE A 82 5.87 -9.03 4.66
N SER A 83 4.56 -9.13 4.90
CA SER A 83 3.64 -8.02 4.69
C SER A 83 3.93 -6.86 5.64
N GLN A 84 4.29 -7.16 6.89
CA GLN A 84 4.74 -6.17 7.87
C GLN A 84 6.01 -5.45 7.40
N LEU A 85 7.02 -6.20 6.91
CA LEU A 85 8.26 -5.64 6.38
C LEU A 85 8.02 -4.67 5.21
N CYS A 86 7.08 -4.99 4.31
CA CYS A 86 6.66 -4.03 3.28
C CYS A 86 5.96 -2.80 3.88
N SER A 87 4.99 -3.01 4.79
CA SER A 87 4.24 -1.90 5.38
C SER A 87 5.10 -0.95 6.22
N SER A 88 6.19 -1.47 6.80
CA SER A 88 7.17 -0.69 7.56
C SER A 88 8.31 -0.14 6.68
N GLY A 89 8.17 -0.16 5.36
CA GLY A 89 9.19 0.36 4.43
C GLY A 89 10.56 -0.33 4.50
N LEU A 90 10.67 -1.48 5.16
CA LEU A 90 11.92 -2.25 5.22
C LEU A 90 12.13 -3.08 3.96
N LEU A 91 11.04 -3.41 3.26
CA LEU A 91 11.03 -3.87 1.88
C LEU A 91 10.23 -2.88 1.05
N ASP A 92 10.80 -2.42 -0.05
CA ASP A 92 10.11 -1.56 -1.00
C ASP A 92 9.28 -2.44 -1.96
N ASP A 93 7.96 -2.22 -2.00
CA ASP A 93 7.06 -2.92 -2.89
C ASP A 93 6.39 -2.01 -3.93
N GLU A 94 6.90 -0.80 -4.15
CA GLU A 94 6.33 0.15 -5.12
C GLU A 94 6.35 -0.40 -6.56
N LEU A 95 7.49 -0.94 -7.00
CA LEU A 95 7.61 -1.58 -8.33
C LEU A 95 6.66 -2.77 -8.45
N TRP A 96 6.63 -3.63 -7.44
CA TRP A 96 5.73 -4.77 -7.37
C TRP A 96 4.25 -4.36 -7.44
N LEU A 97 3.87 -3.28 -6.75
CA LEU A 97 2.53 -2.70 -6.78
C LEU A 97 2.21 -2.16 -8.18
N ALA A 98 3.11 -1.39 -8.78
CA ALA A 98 2.93 -0.82 -10.11
C ALA A 98 2.68 -1.91 -11.17
N HIS A 99 3.44 -3.01 -11.15
CA HIS A 99 3.24 -4.15 -12.05
C HIS A 99 1.88 -4.85 -11.87
N ARG A 100 1.24 -4.71 -10.70
CA ARG A 100 0.01 -5.42 -10.35
C ARG A 100 -1.25 -4.56 -10.37
N GLN A 101 -1.14 -3.25 -10.22
CA GLN A 101 -2.28 -2.33 -10.36
C GLN A 101 -2.96 -2.45 -11.73
N HIS A 102 -2.22 -2.92 -12.74
CA HIS A 102 -2.73 -3.12 -14.10
C HIS A 102 -3.15 -4.56 -14.43
N ARG A 103 -3.02 -5.52 -13.50
CA ARG A 103 -3.23 -6.95 -13.82
C ARG A 103 -4.68 -7.34 -14.00
N PHE A 104 -5.60 -6.67 -13.32
CA PHE A 104 -7.00 -7.04 -13.34
C PHE A 104 -7.74 -6.21 -14.37
N GLN A 105 -8.21 -6.92 -15.40
CA GLN A 105 -9.12 -6.39 -16.38
C GLN A 105 -10.55 -6.56 -15.86
N TYR A 106 -11.37 -5.56 -16.12
CA TYR A 106 -12.77 -5.55 -15.73
C TYR A 106 -13.64 -5.21 -16.93
N ARG A 107 -14.88 -5.71 -16.89
CA ARG A 107 -15.98 -5.28 -17.75
C ARG A 107 -17.00 -4.58 -16.87
N TYR A 108 -17.35 -3.36 -17.25
CA TYR A 108 -18.29 -2.51 -16.54
C TYR A 108 -19.59 -2.40 -17.34
N TYR A 109 -20.69 -2.81 -16.74
CA TYR A 109 -22.01 -2.90 -17.35
C TYR A 109 -22.99 -1.94 -16.69
N ARG A 110 -24.00 -1.53 -17.47
CA ARG A 110 -25.23 -0.88 -17.02
C ARG A 110 -26.39 -1.69 -17.59
N GLY A 111 -27.10 -2.41 -16.72
CA GLY A 111 -27.95 -3.53 -17.14
C GLY A 111 -27.10 -4.56 -17.90
N ASP A 112 -27.56 -4.95 -19.09
CA ASP A 112 -26.85 -5.91 -19.95
C ASP A 112 -25.88 -5.23 -20.93
N LYS A 113 -25.84 -3.89 -20.96
CA LYS A 113 -24.99 -3.13 -21.89
C LYS A 113 -23.59 -2.95 -21.32
N LEU A 114 -22.58 -3.40 -22.07
CA LEU A 114 -21.18 -3.11 -21.76
C LEU A 114 -20.89 -1.62 -22.00
N ILE A 115 -20.46 -0.93 -20.94
CA ILE A 115 -20.11 0.50 -20.99
C ILE A 115 -18.60 0.67 -21.22
N ALA A 116 -17.78 -0.10 -20.49
CA ALA A 116 -16.33 0.01 -20.59
C ALA A 116 -15.64 -1.32 -20.24
N LYS A 117 -14.44 -1.49 -20.80
CA LYS A 117 -13.49 -2.55 -20.45
C LYS A 117 -12.13 -1.94 -20.17
N GLY A 118 -11.40 -2.52 -19.22
CA GLY A 118 -10.08 -2.03 -18.83
C GLY A 118 -9.75 -2.27 -17.36
N THR A 119 -8.68 -1.64 -16.89
CA THR A 119 -8.43 -1.47 -15.45
C THR A 119 -9.48 -0.55 -14.83
N ILE A 120 -9.61 -0.56 -13.49
CA ILE A 120 -10.54 0.35 -12.79
C ILE A 120 -10.27 1.82 -13.15
N LYS A 121 -9.00 2.21 -13.24
CA LYS A 121 -8.58 3.57 -13.65
C LYS A 121 -9.01 3.90 -15.08
N GLN A 122 -8.86 2.97 -16.02
CA GLN A 122 -9.32 3.17 -17.41
C GLN A 122 -10.84 3.29 -17.50
N ILE A 123 -11.57 2.51 -16.71
CA ILE A 123 -13.04 2.57 -16.64
C ILE A 123 -13.50 3.89 -16.00
N ALA A 124 -12.85 4.33 -14.91
CA ALA A 124 -13.08 5.60 -14.26
C ALA A 124 -12.93 6.77 -15.26
N ASN A 125 -11.81 6.81 -15.98
CA ASN A 125 -11.54 7.84 -16.99
C ASN A 125 -12.58 7.85 -18.12
N LYS A 126 -13.02 6.68 -18.60
CA LYS A 126 -14.03 6.58 -19.66
C LYS A 126 -15.45 6.97 -19.23
N THR A 127 -15.77 6.78 -17.94
CA THR A 127 -17.13 6.98 -17.42
C THR A 127 -17.30 8.28 -16.64
N GLY A 128 -16.21 9.01 -16.38
CA GLY A 128 -16.20 10.20 -15.52
C GLY A 128 -16.46 9.89 -14.04
N LYS A 129 -16.46 8.61 -13.64
CA LYS A 129 -16.68 8.18 -12.25
C LYS A 129 -15.34 8.04 -11.52
N THR A 130 -15.37 8.17 -10.20
CA THR A 130 -14.20 7.90 -9.36
C THR A 130 -13.89 6.39 -9.30
N GLU A 131 -12.62 6.02 -9.13
CA GLU A 131 -12.23 4.62 -8.94
C GLU A 131 -12.98 3.95 -7.77
N ARG A 132 -13.24 4.72 -6.71
CA ARG A 132 -14.03 4.26 -5.56
C ARG A 132 -15.43 3.85 -6.00
N GLN A 133 -16.17 4.72 -6.70
CA GLN A 133 -17.52 4.41 -7.19
C GLN A 133 -17.54 3.15 -8.07
N ILE A 134 -16.56 2.99 -8.96
CA ILE A 134 -16.44 1.80 -9.81
C ILE A 134 -16.24 0.52 -8.98
N ARG A 135 -15.39 0.56 -7.95
CA ARG A 135 -15.15 -0.59 -7.05
C ARG A 135 -16.39 -0.99 -6.26
N TYR A 136 -17.21 -0.03 -5.82
CA TYR A 136 -18.44 -0.33 -5.06
C TYR A 136 -19.45 -1.15 -5.87
N CYS A 137 -19.42 -1.09 -7.21
CA CYS A 137 -20.26 -1.92 -8.08
C CYS A 137 -19.90 -3.42 -8.09
N GLN A 138 -18.85 -3.84 -7.37
CA GLN A 138 -18.55 -5.25 -7.11
C GLN A 138 -19.27 -5.81 -5.88
N LEU A 139 -19.72 -4.94 -4.97
CA LEU A 139 -20.23 -5.37 -3.67
C LEU A 139 -21.65 -5.89 -3.81
N SER A 140 -21.92 -7.02 -3.15
CA SER A 140 -23.26 -7.62 -3.05
C SER A 140 -24.28 -6.64 -2.46
N THR A 141 -23.85 -5.67 -1.67
CA THR A 141 -24.67 -4.58 -1.14
C THR A 141 -25.18 -3.63 -2.22
N TYR A 142 -24.44 -3.39 -3.30
CA TYR A 142 -24.91 -2.54 -4.41
C TYR A 142 -26.09 -3.18 -5.15
N ARG A 143 -26.17 -4.52 -5.18
CA ARG A 143 -27.34 -5.26 -5.69
C ARG A 143 -28.57 -5.16 -4.78
N LYS A 144 -28.40 -4.85 -3.48
CA LYS A 144 -29.50 -4.73 -2.51
C LYS A 144 -30.26 -3.42 -2.65
N TYR A 145 -29.62 -2.35 -3.15
CA TYR A 145 -30.29 -1.08 -3.41
C TYR A 145 -31.01 -1.17 -4.76
N ALA A 146 -32.33 -1.03 -4.75
CA ALA A 146 -33.18 -1.00 -5.94
C ALA A 146 -32.97 0.29 -6.74
N HIS A 147 -31.77 0.47 -7.29
CA HIS A 147 -31.52 1.53 -8.25
C HIS A 147 -32.24 1.20 -9.56
N ALA A 148 -32.85 2.21 -10.18
CA ALA A 148 -33.48 2.10 -11.50
C ALA A 148 -32.52 1.54 -12.58
N GLU A 149 -31.20 1.63 -12.33
CA GLU A 149 -30.16 1.15 -13.22
C GLU A 149 -29.14 0.29 -12.46
N LYS A 150 -29.02 -0.97 -12.87
CA LYS A 150 -28.08 -1.93 -12.28
C LYS A 150 -26.70 -1.76 -12.91
N TYR A 151 -25.76 -1.14 -12.20
CA TYR A 151 -24.36 -1.15 -12.59
C TYR A 151 -23.65 -2.39 -12.05
N GLN A 152 -22.81 -3.02 -12.88
CA GLN A 152 -22.06 -4.20 -12.48
C GLN A 152 -20.62 -4.11 -12.96
N LEU A 153 -19.67 -4.40 -12.07
CA LEU A 153 -18.25 -4.55 -12.42
C LEU A 153 -17.87 -6.04 -12.32
N ILE A 154 -17.50 -6.64 -13.44
CA ILE A 154 -17.09 -8.05 -13.51
C ILE A 154 -15.58 -8.10 -13.76
N ARG A 155 -14.85 -8.81 -12.89
CA ARG A 155 -13.43 -9.10 -13.11
C ARG A 155 -13.30 -10.18 -14.18
N VAL A 156 -12.45 -9.94 -15.17
CA VAL A 156 -12.13 -10.88 -16.23
C VAL A 156 -10.71 -11.39 -16.01
N ARG A 157 -10.47 -12.68 -16.26
CA ARG A 157 -9.10 -13.19 -16.34
C ARG A 157 -8.46 -12.55 -17.57
N SER A 158 -7.30 -11.94 -17.36
CA SER A 158 -6.42 -11.44 -18.41
C SER A 158 -6.02 -12.58 -19.34
#